data_AF-A0A7Y4V7I8-F1
#
_entry.id   AF-A0A7Y4V7I8-F1
#
_cell.length_a   1.000
_cell.length_b   1.000
_cell.length_c   1.000
_cell.angle_alpha   90.00
_cell.angle_beta   90.00
_cell.angle_gamma   90.00
#
_symmetry.space_group_name_H-M   'P 1'
#
loop_
_entity.id
_entity.type
_entity.pdbx_description
1 polymer ?
#
loop_
_entity_poly.entity_id
_entity_poly.type
_entity_poly.pdbx_seq_one_letter_code
_entity_poly.pdbx_strand_id
1 'polypeptide(L)' 'MTALATVNSVVFFLLGALHFYWAVGGKWATDEVVPTKPTGEKLFNTSALSCVIVGSGLWLFAFVHVVNARLIFVNTT' A
#
# COMPACT_ATOMS: atom_id res chain seq x y z
N MET A 1 -18.86 -14.10 -1.99
CA MET A 1 -18.21 -13.07 -2.81
C MET A 1 -17.75 -11.84 -2.00
N THR A 2 -18.25 -11.62 -0.77
CA THR A 2 -17.84 -10.52 0.11
C THR A 2 -16.51 -10.79 0.85
N ALA A 3 -16.30 -12.00 1.35
CA ALA A 3 -15.11 -12.35 2.15
C ALA A 3 -13.78 -12.03 1.43
N LEU A 4 -13.66 -12.39 0.16
CA LEU A 4 -12.46 -12.09 -0.64
C LEU A 4 -12.24 -10.58 -0.80
N ALA A 5 -13.31 -9.83 -1.06
CA ALA A 5 -13.22 -8.37 -1.20
C ALA A 5 -12.85 -7.68 0.12
N THR A 6 -13.35 -8.19 1.26
CA THR A 6 -12.98 -7.73 2.59
C THR A 6 -11.50 -8.00 2.87
N VAL A 7 -11.01 -9.22 2.61
CA VAL A 7 -9.60 -9.58 2.82
C VAL A 7 -8.69 -8.72 1.95
N ASN A 8 -8.99 -8.58 0.66
CA ASN A 8 -8.20 -7.73 -0.24
C ASN A 8 -8.18 -6.28 0.22
N SER A 9 -9.31 -5.72 0.63
CA SER A 9 -9.37 -4.34 1.14
C SER A 9 -8.47 -4.15 2.36
N VAL A 10 -8.51 -5.08 3.33
CA VAL A 10 -7.65 -5.03 4.52
C VAL A 10 -6.17 -5.12 4.12
N VAL A 11 -5.83 -6.04 3.21
CA VAL A 11 -4.45 -6.21 2.72
C VAL A 11 -3.96 -4.93 2.04
N PHE A 12 -4.74 -4.35 1.12
CA PHE A 12 -4.38 -3.10 0.45
C PHE A 12 -4.29 -1.92 1.41
N PHE A 13 -5.16 -1.85 2.42
CA PHE A 13 -5.11 -0.80 3.43
C PHE A 13 -3.82 -0.87 4.26
N LEU A 14 -3.48 -2.08 4.74
CA LEU A 14 -2.25 -2.32 5.52
C LEU A 14 -0.98 -2.06 4.71
N LEU A 15 -0.93 -2.54 3.45
CA LEU A 15 0.19 -2.27 2.56
C LEU A 15 0.31 -0.78 2.24
N GLY A 16 -0.81 -0.07 2.04
CA GLY A 16 -0.80 1.38 1.84
C GLY A 16 -0.26 2.12 3.05
N ALA A 17 -0.69 1.76 4.26
CA ALA A 17 -0.18 2.32 5.50
C ALA A 17 1.33 2.07 5.68
N LEU A 18 1.82 0.88 5.31
CA LEU A 18 3.24 0.55 5.30
C LEU A 18 4.04 1.47 4.36
N HIS A 19 3.51 1.77 3.17
CA HIS A 19 4.16 2.71 2.25
C HIS A 19 4.20 4.14 2.83
N PHE A 20 3.13 4.60 3.48
CA PHE A 20 3.17 5.90 4.18
C PHE A 20 4.17 5.91 5.34
N TYR A 21 4.30 4.81 6.07
CA TYR A 21 5.35 4.64 7.09
C TYR A 21 6.76 4.76 6.48
N TRP A 22 7.01 4.15 5.32
CA TRP A 22 8.28 4.32 4.60
C TRP A 22 8.48 5.74 4.08
N ALA A 23 7.41 6.43 3.66
CA ALA A 23 7.48 7.81 3.20
C ALA A 23 7.96 8.79 4.29
N VAL A 24 7.67 8.50 5.57
CA VAL A 24 8.14 9.29 6.72
C VAL A 24 9.48 8.82 7.30
N GLY A 25 10.19 7.91 6.61
CA GLY A 25 11.52 7.43 7.01
C GLY A 25 11.54 6.13 7.81
N GLY A 26 10.43 5.38 7.81
CA GLY A 26 10.37 4.04 8.37
C GLY A 26 11.31 3.05 7.69
N LYS A 27 11.88 2.11 8.46
CA LYS A 27 12.87 1.12 7.98
C LYS A 27 12.40 -0.34 8.12
N TRP A 28 11.26 -0.57 8.76
CA TRP A 28 10.72 -1.92 8.91
C TRP A 28 10.42 -2.53 7.53
N ALA A 29 10.90 -3.77 7.30
CA ALA A 29 10.75 -4.54 6.07
C ALA A 29 11.35 -3.91 4.78
N THR A 30 11.78 -2.64 4.76
CA THR A 30 12.40 -2.02 3.58
C THR A 30 13.68 -2.71 3.17
N ASP A 31 14.48 -3.13 4.15
CA ASP A 31 15.80 -3.73 3.89
C ASP A 31 15.70 -5.19 3.41
N GLU A 32 14.58 -5.86 3.70
CA GLU A 32 14.27 -7.22 3.22
C GLU A 32 13.69 -7.20 1.80
N VAL A 33 12.92 -6.17 1.43
CA VAL A 33 12.24 -6.09 0.13
C VAL A 33 13.03 -5.33 -0.94
N VAL A 34 13.95 -4.45 -0.54
CA VAL A 34 14.80 -3.70 -1.47
C VAL A 34 16.11 -4.48 -1.66
N PRO A 35 16.34 -5.10 -2.84
CA PRO A 35 17.57 -5.81 -3.08
C PRO A 35 18.78 -4.87 -3.00
N THR A 36 19.80 -5.30 -2.27
CA THR A 36 21.11 -4.65 -2.25
C THR A 36 22.01 -5.25 -3.31
N LYS A 37 22.79 -4.41 -3.98
CA LYS A 37 23.87 -4.86 -4.86
C LYS A 37 24.90 -5.65 -4.03
N PRO A 38 25.72 -6.51 -4.68
CA PRO A 38 26.86 -7.17 -4.02
C PRO A 38 27.83 -6.19 -3.35
N THR A 39 27.84 -4.92 -3.79
CA THR A 39 28.65 -3.82 -3.23
C THR A 39 28.03 -3.14 -1.99
N GLY A 40 26.84 -3.58 -1.54
CA GLY A 40 26.15 -3.04 -0.37
C GLY A 40 25.24 -1.83 -0.64
N GLU A 41 25.24 -1.27 -1.86
CA GLU A 41 24.31 -0.21 -2.25
C GLU A 41 22.89 -0.75 -2.49
N LYS A 42 21.86 -0.03 -2.04
CA LYS A 42 20.47 -0.33 -2.41
C LYS A 42 20.26 -0.13 -3.91
N LEU A 43 19.66 -1.10 -4.60
CA LEU A 43 19.36 -0.97 -6.04
C LEU A 43 18.31 0.11 -6.32
N PHE A 44 17.40 0.33 -5.38
CA PHE A 44 16.35 1.33 -5.48
C PHE A 44 16.51 2.35 -4.34
N ASN A 45 16.50 3.63 -4.71
CA ASN A 45 16.28 4.69 -3.73
C ASN A 45 14.77 4.81 -3.52
N THR A 46 14.28 4.31 -2.39
CA THR A 46 12.87 4.46 -1.97
C THR A 46 12.62 5.92 -1.63
N SER A 47 12.39 6.74 -2.66
CA SER A 47 12.01 8.14 -2.49
C SER A 47 10.68 8.22 -1.75
N ALA A 48 10.56 9.15 -0.81
CA ALA A 48 9.31 9.37 -0.09
C ALA A 48 8.13 9.56 -1.06
N LEU A 49 8.36 10.20 -2.21
CA LEU A 49 7.35 10.43 -3.23
C LEU A 49 6.83 9.12 -3.86
N SER A 50 7.71 8.16 -4.16
CA SER A 50 7.25 6.88 -4.74
C SER A 50 6.42 6.09 -3.73
N CYS A 51 6.81 6.13 -2.45
CA CYS A 51 6.03 5.53 -1.38
C CYS A 51 4.64 6.17 -1.25
N VAL A 52 4.52 7.50 -1.30
CA VAL A 52 3.22 8.20 -1.24
C VAL A 52 2.32 7.83 -2.43
N ILE A 53 2.87 7.79 -3.65
CA ILE A 53 2.11 7.43 -4.86
C ILE A 53 1.58 6.00 -4.76
N VAL A 54 2.44 5.03 -4.40
CA VAL A 54 2.05 3.63 -4.28
C VAL A 54 1.05 3.43 -3.13
N GLY A 55 1.30 4.05 -1.98
CA GLY A 55 0.40 3.99 -0.83
C GLY A 55 -1.00 4.53 -1.15
N SER A 56 -1.07 5.66 -1.86
CA SER A 56 -2.34 6.24 -2.32
C SER A 56 -3.07 5.35 -3.32
N GLY A 57 -2.35 4.74 -4.27
CA GLY A 57 -2.92 3.78 -5.23
C GLY A 57 -3.51 2.53 -4.54
N LEU A 58 -2.81 2.00 -3.54
CA LEU A 58 -3.29 0.87 -2.75
C LEU A 58 -4.56 1.23 -1.96
N TRP A 59 -4.62 2.40 -1.34
CA TRP A 59 -5.83 2.87 -0.66
C TRP A 59 -7.00 3.11 -1.60
N LEU A 60 -6.75 3.59 -2.82
CA LEU A 60 -7.79 3.68 -3.86
C LEU A 60 -8.34 2.29 -4.19
N PHE A 61 -7.49 1.27 -4.36
CA PHE A 61 -7.95 -0.10 -4.59
C PHE A 61 -8.70 -0.69 -3.39
N ALA A 62 -8.26 -0.39 -2.17
CA ALA A 62 -8.98 -0.78 -0.96
C ALA A 62 -10.40 -0.17 -0.94
N PHE A 63 -10.53 1.10 -1.30
CA PHE A 63 -11.80 1.82 -1.38
C PHE A 63 -12.73 1.21 -2.45
N VAL A 64 -12.22 0.97 -3.66
CA VAL A 64 -13.01 0.34 -4.74
C VAL A 64 -13.54 -1.03 -4.32
N HIS A 65 -12.72 -1.85 -3.63
CA HIS A 65 -13.17 -3.15 -3.13
C HIS A 65 -14.29 -3.03 -2.10
N VAL A 66 -14.21 -2.05 -1.19
CA VAL A 66 -15.22 -1.83 -0.14
C VAL A 66 -16.54 -1.36 -0.72
N VAL A 67 -16.51 -0.45 -1.71
CA VAL A 67 -17.70 0.02 -2.41
C VAL A 67 -18.33 -1.10 -3.23
N ASN A 68 -17.54 -1.86 -4.00
CA ASN A 68 -18.04 -2.96 -4.82
C ASN A 68 -18.62 -4.11 -3.98
N ALA A 69 -18.04 -4.37 -2.80
CA ALA A 69 -18.55 -5.35 -1.86
C ALA A 69 -19.81 -4.89 -1.10
N ARG A 70 -20.32 -3.68 -1.39
CA ARG A 70 -21.46 -3.06 -0.69
C ARG A 70 -21.23 -2.92 0.82
N LEU A 71 -19.97 -2.85 1.25
CA LEU A 71 -19.61 -2.66 2.65
C LEU A 71 -19.81 -1.21 3.09
N ILE A 72 -19.67 -0.26 2.15
CA ILE A 72 -19.99 1.15 2.35
C ILE A 72 -20.91 1.60 1.21
N PHE A 73 -21.97 2.34 1.56
CA PHE A 73 -22.83 2.99 0.59
C PHE A 73 -22.29 4.40 0.30
N VAL A 74 -21.88 4.62 -0.95
CA VAL A 74 -21.56 5.97 -1.44
C VAL A 74 -22.82 6.52 -2.07
N ASN A 75 -23.41 7.56 -1.46
CA ASN A 75 -24.59 8.22 -2.00
C ASN A 75 -24.15 9.11 -3.17
N THR A 76 -24.36 8.64 -4.40
CA THR A 76 -24.23 9.47 -5.59
C THR A 76 -25.54 10.23 -5.77
N THR A 77 -25.52 11.52 -5.45
CA THR A 77 -26.64 12.47 -5.66
C THR A 77 -26.99 12.63 -7.12
#